data_AF-A0A7J6QZ94-F1
#
_entry.id   AF-A0A7J6QZ94-F1
#
_cell.length_a   1.000
_cell.length_b   1.000
_cell.length_c   1.000
_cell.angle_alpha   90.00
_cell.angle_beta   90.00
_cell.angle_gamma   90.00
#
_symmetry.space_group_name_H-M   'P 1'
#
loop_
_entity.id
_entity.type
_entity.pdbx_description
1 polymer ?
#
loop_
_entity_poly.entity_id
_entity_poly.type
_entity_poly.pdbx_seq_one_letter_code
_entity_poly.pdbx_strand_id
1 'polypeptide(L)'
;MMAKMGIPRFRHFPWPTAPPAAAVLHAVTSLSELGAVRRIGISNDEVAITKTGEAISNFPVAPRHGCMLIHAGRLREGNNVEWRDVLVMVVCVVAALTVGDLFIPPPQEKKDEDK
;
A
#
# COMPACT_ATOMS: atom_id res chain seq x y z
N MET A 1 -7.75 1.24 -6.03
CA MET A 1 -8.16 1.23 -7.46
C MET A 1 -9.67 1.22 -7.61
N MET A 2 -10.42 0.23 -7.11
CA MET A 2 -11.88 0.17 -7.28
C MET A 2 -12.62 1.43 -6.79
N ALA A 3 -12.24 1.97 -5.63
CA ALA A 3 -12.78 3.24 -5.13
C ALA A 3 -12.53 4.43 -6.09
N LYS A 4 -11.40 4.45 -6.83
CA LYS A 4 -11.10 5.48 -7.85
C LYS A 4 -11.98 5.34 -9.08
N MET A 5 -12.38 4.12 -9.42
CA MET A 5 -13.27 3.84 -10.56
C MET A 5 -14.75 4.17 -10.27
N GLY A 6 -15.06 4.76 -9.10
CA GLY A 6 -16.43 5.10 -8.74
C GLY A 6 -17.28 3.90 -8.33
N ILE A 7 -16.67 2.84 -7.80
CA ILE A 7 -17.38 1.69 -7.22
C ILE A 7 -17.41 1.87 -5.70
N PRO A 8 -18.49 2.44 -5.13
CA PRO A 8 -18.55 2.74 -3.70
C PRO A 8 -18.87 1.52 -2.84
N ARG A 9 -19.59 0.52 -3.39
CA ARG A 9 -20.05 -0.68 -2.67
C ARG A 9 -19.41 -1.94 -3.25
N PHE A 10 -18.40 -2.47 -2.55
CA PHE A 10 -17.64 -3.63 -3.04
C PHE A 10 -18.43 -4.94 -3.00
N ARG A 11 -19.46 -5.04 -2.15
CA ARG A 11 -20.33 -6.23 -2.08
C ARG A 11 -21.19 -6.45 -3.32
N HIS A 12 -21.54 -5.37 -4.04
CA HIS A 12 -22.34 -5.46 -5.26
C HIS A 12 -21.49 -5.53 -6.54
N PHE A 13 -20.16 -5.56 -6.40
CA PHE A 13 -19.30 -5.73 -7.55
C PHE A 13 -19.45 -7.16 -8.13
N PRO A 14 -19.49 -7.33 -9.46
CA PRO A 14 -19.71 -8.61 -10.10
C PRO A 14 -18.44 -9.48 -10.05
N TRP A 15 -18.16 -10.05 -8.89
CA TRP A 15 -17.03 -10.95 -8.70
C TRP A 15 -17.29 -12.32 -9.37
N PRO A 16 -16.31 -12.93 -10.06
CA PRO A 16 -16.39 -14.35 -10.44
C PRO A 16 -16.58 -15.27 -9.22
N THR A 17 -15.94 -14.90 -8.10
CA THR A 17 -16.19 -15.48 -6.79
C THR A 17 -15.98 -14.38 -5.77
N ALA A 18 -17.02 -14.09 -4.96
CA ALA A 18 -16.98 -12.97 -4.03
C ALA A 18 -15.91 -13.19 -2.94
N PRO A 19 -15.10 -12.17 -2.61
CA PRO A 19 -14.16 -12.26 -1.51
C PRO A 19 -14.88 -12.37 -0.17
N PRO A 20 -14.26 -12.97 0.85
CA PRO A 20 -14.81 -13.01 2.21
C PRO A 20 -15.09 -11.59 2.74
N ALA A 21 -16.22 -11.41 3.41
CA ALA A 21 -16.61 -10.10 3.97
C ALA A 21 -15.56 -9.53 4.93
N ALA A 22 -14.88 -10.39 5.70
CA ALA A 22 -13.79 -9.99 6.59
C ALA A 22 -12.59 -9.38 5.84
N ALA A 23 -12.24 -9.92 4.66
CA ALA A 23 -11.14 -9.39 3.85
C ALA A 23 -11.48 -8.00 3.28
N VAL A 24 -12.72 -7.81 2.83
CA VAL A 24 -13.21 -6.50 2.35
C VAL A 24 -13.18 -5.48 3.50
N LEU A 25 -13.68 -5.87 4.68
CA LEU A 25 -13.68 -5.00 5.86
C LEU A 25 -12.25 -4.62 6.27
N HIS A 26 -11.33 -5.59 6.31
CA HIS A 26 -9.93 -5.34 6.63
C HIS A 26 -9.29 -4.38 5.63
N ALA A 27 -9.49 -4.57 4.33
CA ALA A 27 -9.01 -3.66 3.30
C ALA A 27 -9.57 -2.24 3.47
N VAL A 28 -10.87 -2.09 3.77
CA VAL A 28 -11.49 -0.79 4.03
C VAL A 28 -10.90 -0.13 5.27
N THR A 29 -10.68 -0.87 6.35
CA THR A 29 -10.01 -0.36 7.56
C THR A 29 -8.60 0.12 7.25
N SER A 30 -7.75 -0.70 6.64
CA SER A 30 -6.37 -0.32 6.32
C SER A 30 -6.31 0.89 5.37
N LEU A 31 -7.17 0.95 4.36
CA LEU A 31 -7.22 2.11 3.45
C LEU A 31 -7.75 3.37 4.13
N SER A 32 -8.64 3.23 5.12
CA SER A 32 -9.14 4.35 5.92
C SER A 32 -8.05 4.89 6.85
N GLU A 33 -7.25 4.01 7.48
CA GLU A 33 -6.11 4.37 8.33
C GLU A 33 -5.01 5.09 7.54
N LEU A 34 -4.76 4.66 6.30
CA LEU A 34 -3.86 5.37 5.37
C LEU A 34 -4.44 6.70 4.86
N GLY A 35 -5.66 7.06 5.24
CA GLY A 35 -6.36 8.25 4.75
C GLY A 35 -6.71 8.19 3.26
N ALA A 36 -6.66 7.01 2.64
CA ALA A 36 -6.92 6.81 1.20
C ALA A 36 -8.41 6.80 0.87
N VAL A 37 -9.25 6.35 1.81
CA VAL A 37 -10.71 6.33 1.65
C VAL A 37 -11.38 6.87 2.91
N ARG A 38 -12.61 7.34 2.76
CA ARG A 38 -13.51 7.72 3.84
C ARG A 38 -14.72 6.81 3.79
N ARG A 39 -15.10 6.22 4.93
CA ARG A 39 -16.36 5.48 5.03
C ARG A 39 -17.52 6.46 4.88
N ILE A 40 -18.46 6.13 4.00
CA ILE A 40 -19.66 6.94 3.73
C ILE A 40 -20.88 6.03 3.84
N GLY A 41 -21.83 6.39 4.70
CA GLY A 41 -23.04 5.60 4.93
C GLY A 41 -22.99 4.68 6.14
N ILE A 42 -24.05 3.88 6.29
CA ILE A 42 -24.29 3.00 7.45
C ILE A 42 -23.56 1.66 7.27
N SER A 43 -23.31 1.26 6.02
CA SER A 43 -22.64 0.00 5.71
C SER A 43 -21.12 0.16 5.79
N ASN A 44 -20.45 -0.82 6.41
CA ASN A 44 -19.00 -0.79 6.60
C ASN A 44 -18.18 -0.94 5.30
N ASP A 45 -18.83 -1.28 4.17
CA ASP A 45 -18.18 -1.47 2.87
C ASP A 45 -18.40 -0.31 1.89
N GLU A 46 -19.15 0.72 2.28
CA GLU A 46 -19.43 1.88 1.44
C GLU A 46 -18.38 2.98 1.69
N VAL A 47 -17.62 3.33 0.66
CA VAL A 47 -16.47 4.25 0.78
C VAL A 47 -16.38 5.27 -0.36
N ALA A 48 -15.83 6.44 -0.03
CA ALA A 48 -15.46 7.49 -0.96
C ALA A 48 -13.94 7.63 -0.99
N ILE A 49 -13.36 7.76 -2.19
CA ILE A 49 -11.93 8.00 -2.34
C ILE A 49 -11.57 9.42 -1.90
N THR A 50 -10.43 9.59 -1.22
CA THR A 50 -9.89 10.92 -0.86
C THR A 50 -8.89 11.39 -1.92
N LYS A 51 -8.47 12.67 -1.89
CA LYS A 51 -7.36 13.16 -2.73
C LYS A 51 -6.06 12.37 -2.50
N THR A 52 -5.80 11.97 -1.24
CA THR A 52 -4.66 11.11 -0.91
C THR A 52 -4.82 9.73 -1.53
N GLY A 53 -6.00 9.12 -1.47
CA GLY A 53 -6.25 7.82 -2.09
C GLY A 53 -6.17 7.84 -3.61
N GLU A 54 -6.61 8.93 -4.23
CA GLU A 54 -6.46 9.15 -5.67
C GLU A 54 -4.97 9.20 -6.05
N ALA A 55 -4.17 9.97 -5.31
CA ALA A 55 -2.73 10.00 -5.49
C ALA A 55 -2.07 8.62 -5.26
N ILE A 56 -2.45 7.89 -4.20
CA ILE A 56 -1.92 6.53 -3.91
C ILE A 56 -2.21 5.60 -5.09
N SER A 57 -3.43 5.67 -5.64
CA SER A 57 -3.86 4.79 -6.72
C SER A 57 -3.19 5.04 -8.07
N ASN A 58 -2.40 6.12 -8.20
CA ASN A 58 -1.57 6.36 -9.37
C ASN A 58 -0.25 5.58 -9.35
N PHE A 59 0.14 5.01 -8.20
CA PHE A 59 1.35 4.23 -8.08
C PHE A 59 1.07 2.73 -8.22
N PRO A 60 1.83 1.99 -9.05
CA PRO A 60 1.68 0.54 -9.23
C PRO A 60 2.37 -0.26 -8.11
N VAL A 61 2.12 0.11 -6.85
CA VAL A 61 2.70 -0.53 -5.66
C VAL A 61 1.62 -0.74 -4.60
N ALA A 62 1.94 -1.49 -3.55
CA ALA A 62 1.04 -1.65 -2.41
C ALA A 62 0.65 -0.26 -1.82
N PRO A 63 -0.60 -0.07 -1.34
CA PRO A 63 -1.07 1.24 -0.87
C PRO A 63 -0.17 1.92 0.17
N ARG A 64 0.43 1.12 1.07
CA ARG A 64 1.40 1.60 2.07
C ARG A 64 2.65 2.22 1.45
N HIS A 65 3.18 1.63 0.38
CA HIS A 65 4.36 2.12 -0.34
C HIS A 65 4.01 3.38 -1.14
N GLY A 66 2.82 3.41 -1.76
CA GLY A 66 2.31 4.62 -2.41
C GLY A 66 2.18 5.79 -1.43
N CYS A 67 1.71 5.51 -0.20
CA CYS A 67 1.65 6.50 0.87
C CYS A 67 3.05 7.04 1.22
N MET A 68 4.05 6.16 1.38
CA MET A 68 5.45 6.56 1.61
C MET A 68 5.96 7.52 0.51
N LEU A 69 5.72 7.18 -0.76
CA LEU A 69 6.14 8.01 -1.90
C LEU A 69 5.47 9.39 -1.90
N ILE A 70 4.18 9.47 -1.57
CA ILE A 70 3.45 10.73 -1.49
C ILE A 70 3.98 11.61 -0.36
N HIS A 71 4.21 11.03 0.82
CA HIS A 71 4.76 11.77 1.96
C HIS A 71 6.17 12.28 1.66
N ALA A 72 7.03 11.47 1.05
CA ALA A 72 8.35 11.90 0.61
C ALA A 72 8.28 13.03 -0.42
N GLY A 73 7.37 12.94 -1.39
CA GLY A 73 7.16 13.98 -2.40
C GLY A 73 6.68 15.32 -1.82
N ARG A 74 5.85 15.30 -0.78
CA ARG A 74 5.36 16.51 -0.08
C ARG A 74 6.46 17.28 0.65
N LEU A 75 7.57 16.64 1.01
CA LEU A 75 8.71 17.33 1.65
C LEU A 75 9.30 18.43 0.76
N ARG A 76 9.11 18.34 -0.56
CA ARG A 76 9.50 19.38 -1.52
C ARG A 76 8.85 20.73 -1.22
N GLU A 77 7.64 20.75 -0.67
CA GLU A 77 6.87 21.97 -0.40
C GLU A 77 7.31 22.66 0.90
N GLY A 78 8.06 21.97 1.77
CA GLY A 78 8.39 22.42 3.12
C GLY A 78 9.74 23.13 3.31
N ASN A 79 10.39 23.63 2.25
CA ASN A 79 11.73 24.24 2.29
C ASN A 79 12.84 23.35 2.91
N ASN A 80 12.63 22.03 3.01
CA ASN A 80 13.66 21.10 3.49
C ASN A 80 14.75 20.94 2.44
N VAL A 81 15.97 21.38 2.69
CA VAL A 81 17.09 21.30 1.71
C VAL A 81 17.37 19.85 1.27
N GLU A 82 17.18 18.89 2.20
CA GLU A 82 17.47 17.47 2.00
C GLU A 82 16.30 16.66 1.38
N TRP A 83 15.24 17.32 0.89
CA TRP A 83 14.04 16.63 0.39
C TRP A 83 14.36 15.63 -0.73
N ARG A 84 15.38 15.93 -1.55
CA ARG A 84 15.81 15.08 -2.66
C ARG A 84 16.39 13.76 -2.17
N ASP A 85 17.27 13.81 -1.18
CA ASP A 85 17.96 12.62 -0.67
C ASP A 85 16.98 11.69 0.05
N VAL A 86 16.05 12.26 0.81
CA VAL A 86 14.95 11.50 1.43
C VAL A 86 14.07 10.85 0.36
N LEU A 87 13.69 11.59 -0.69
CA LEU A 87 12.89 11.03 -1.77
C LEU A 87 13.61 9.88 -2.48
N VAL A 88 14.89 10.04 -2.82
CA VAL A 88 15.69 8.99 -3.46
C VAL A 88 15.80 7.77 -2.56
N MET A 89 16.08 7.95 -1.26
CA MET A 89 16.11 6.83 -0.30
C MET A 89 14.77 6.10 -0.23
N VAL A 90 13.65 6.83 -0.14
CA VAL A 90 12.32 6.23 -0.08
C VAL A 90 12.01 5.45 -1.36
N VAL A 91 12.39 5.97 -2.53
CA VAL A 91 12.25 5.25 -3.81
C VAL A 91 13.06 3.95 -3.79
N CYS A 92 14.33 3.99 -3.37
CA CYS A 92 15.18 2.80 -3.26
C CYS A 92 14.59 1.77 -2.28
N VAL A 93 14.11 2.21 -1.13
CA VAL A 93 13.47 1.33 -0.12
C VAL A 93 12.20 0.71 -0.67
N VAL A 94 11.33 1.50 -1.31
CA VAL A 94 10.10 0.97 -1.92
C VAL A 94 10.44 -0.02 -3.03
N ALA A 95 11.41 0.27 -3.90
CA ALA A 95 11.85 -0.64 -4.94
C ALA A 95 12.37 -1.97 -4.36
N ALA A 96 13.22 -1.90 -3.34
CA ALA A 96 13.73 -3.06 -2.63
C ALA A 96 12.59 -3.91 -2.04
N LEU A 97 11.64 -3.28 -1.33
CA LEU A 97 10.52 -3.97 -0.67
C LEU A 97 9.45 -4.49 -1.64
N THR A 98 9.46 -4.06 -2.90
CA THR A 98 8.54 -4.59 -3.92
C THR A 98 9.05 -5.89 -4.57
N VAL A 99 10.33 -6.19 -4.41
CA VAL A 99 10.94 -7.46 -4.82
C VAL A 99 10.87 -8.43 -3.64
N GLY A 100 10.92 -9.73 -3.92
CA GLY A 100 10.96 -10.79 -2.89
C GLY A 100 12.30 -10.81 -2.14
N ASP A 101 12.95 -11.97 -2.05
CA ASP A 101 14.21 -12.09 -1.33
C ASP A 101 15.36 -11.39 -2.07
N LEU A 102 15.86 -10.32 -1.47
CA LEU A 102 17.04 -9.58 -1.94
C LEU A 102 18.35 -10.21 -1.46
N PHE A 103 18.31 -10.93 -0.35
CA PHE A 103 19.48 -11.50 0.30
C PHE A 103 19.50 -13.00 0.11
N ILE A 104 20.58 -13.52 -0.47
CA ILE A 104 20.82 -14.95 -0.56
C ILE A 104 21.53 -15.36 0.73
N PRO A 105 20.93 -16.20 1.59
CA PRO A 105 21.59 -16.66 2.80
C PRO A 105 22.84 -17.48 2.44
N PRO A 106 23.93 -17.39 3.22
CA PRO A 106 25.13 -18.17 2.97
C PRO A 106 24.81 -19.67 3.04
N PRO A 107 25.52 -20.51 2.24
CA PRO A 107 25.34 -21.96 2.29
C PRO A 107 25.53 -22.44 3.73
N GLN A 108 24.55 -23.15 4.26
CA GLN A 108 24.69 -23.78 5.57
C GLN A 108 25.59 -25.01 5.39
N GLU A 109 26.82 -24.95 5.91
CA GLU A 109 27.66 -26.14 6.03
C GLU A 109 26.93 -27.12 6.95
N LYS A 110 26.57 -28.30 6.41
CA LYS A 110 26.12 -29.41 7.25
C LYS A 110 27.29 -29.74 8.16
N LYS A 111 27.13 -29.47 9.46
CA LYS A 111 27.97 -30.12 10.47
C LYS A 111 27.68 -31.61 10.36
N ASP A 112 28.58 -32.33 9.70
CA ASP A 112 28.63 -33.77 9.82
C ASP A 112 28.77 -34.08 11.31
N GLU A 113 27.74 -34.70 11.87
CA GLU A 113 27.74 -35.18 13.25
C GLU A 113 28.81 -36.28 13.35
N ASP A 114 29.99 -35.89 13.83
CA ASP A 114 31.05 -36.82 14.22
C ASP A 114 30.58 -37.67 15.41
N LYS A 115 30.20 -38.91 15.08
CA LYS A 115 30.39 -40.18 15.81
C LYS A 115 29.62 -40.45 17.11
#